data_AF-A0A285PKA0-F1
#
_entry.id   AF-A0A285PKA0-F1
#
_cell.length_a   1.000
_cell.length_b   1.000
_cell.length_c   1.000
_cell.angle_alpha   90.00
_cell.angle_beta   90.00
_cell.angle_gamma   90.00
#
_symmetry.space_group_name_H-M   'P 1'
#
loop_
_entity.id
_entity.type
_entity.pdbx_description
1 polymer ?
#
loop_
_entity_poly.entity_id
_entity_poly.type
_entity_poly.pdbx_seq_one_letter_code
_entity_poly.pdbx_strand_id
1 'polypeptide(L)' 'MAIIHPLTGVELNDVEVERKSLNFDEAVTAHLMRMKGVKYNIVAQHLGTNTHRLGEIFREEVHIGSKEAASRLLAIAAE' A
#
# COMPACT_ATOMS: atom_id res chain seq x y z
N MET A 1 13.18 -18.87 -3.50
CA MET A 1 12.80 -20.29 -3.33
C MET A 1 11.69 -20.29 -2.30
N ALA A 2 10.51 -20.84 -2.60
CA ALA A 2 9.38 -20.71 -1.67
C ALA A 2 9.65 -21.46 -0.35
N ILE A 3 9.32 -20.84 0.78
CA ILE A 3 9.53 -21.44 2.09
C ILE A 3 8.35 -22.38 2.37
N ILE A 4 8.59 -23.68 2.51
CA ILE A 4 7.54 -24.65 2.80
C ILE A 4 7.45 -24.88 4.31
N HIS A 5 6.24 -24.76 4.88
CA HIS A 5 6.02 -25.01 6.29
C HIS A 5 6.26 -26.50 6.62
N PRO A 6 7.19 -26.85 7.52
CA PRO A 6 7.65 -28.23 7.68
C PRO A 6 6.60 -29.20 8.22
N LEU A 7 5.59 -28.69 8.94
CA LEU A 7 4.50 -29.51 9.48
C LEU A 7 3.26 -29.59 8.58
N THR A 8 2.96 -28.53 7.82
CA THR A 8 1.67 -28.39 7.11
C THR A 8 1.81 -28.47 5.60
N GLY A 9 3.04 -28.38 5.07
CA GLY A 9 3.30 -28.39 3.62
C GLY A 9 2.84 -27.13 2.89
N VAL A 10 2.32 -26.12 3.61
CA VAL A 10 1.84 -24.88 3.01
C VAL A 10 3.01 -24.06 2.50
N GLU A 11 2.87 -23.52 1.29
CA GLU A 11 3.80 -22.55 0.71
C GLU A 11 3.63 -21.20 1.42
N LEU A 12 4.71 -20.73 2.05
CA LEU A 12 4.77 -19.45 2.73
C LEU A 12 5.38 -18.40 1.80
N ASN A 13 4.79 -17.22 1.81
CA ASN A 13 5.37 -16.06 1.14
C ASN A 13 6.59 -15.58 1.93
N ASP A 14 7.72 -15.44 1.24
CA ASP A 14 8.89 -14.78 1.81
C ASP A 14 8.67 -13.26 1.76
N VAL A 15 8.70 -12.61 2.92
CA VAL A 15 8.53 -11.15 3.01
C VAL A 15 9.93 -10.53 3.03
N GLU A 16 10.47 -10.28 1.84
CA GLU A 16 11.83 -9.77 1.68
C GLU A 16 12.01 -8.35 2.23
N VAL A 17 10.94 -7.54 2.23
CA VAL A 17 10.97 -6.15 2.70
C VAL A 17 9.70 -5.84 3.50
N GLU A 18 9.86 -5.56 4.79
CA GLU A 18 8.81 -4.94 5.61
C GLU A 18 9.19 -3.51 5.96
N ARG A 19 8.60 -2.54 5.26
CA ARG A 19 8.82 -1.12 5.52
C ARG A 19 8.06 -0.68 6.77
N LYS A 20 8.78 -0.12 7.74
CA LYS A 20 8.21 0.34 9.03
C LYS A 20 7.32 1.57 8.89
N SER A 21 7.53 2.39 7.87
CA SER A 21 6.74 3.57 7.56
C SER A 21 6.74 3.86 6.07
N LEU A 22 5.71 4.57 5.63
CA LEU A 22 5.66 5.22 4.32
C LEU A 22 5.97 6.71 4.50
N ASN A 23 6.50 7.35 3.46
CA ASN A 23 6.60 8.80 3.40
C ASN A 23 5.35 9.40 2.74
N PHE A 24 5.31 10.74 2.64
CA PHE A 24 4.16 11.44 2.09
C PHE A 24 3.86 11.05 0.63
N ASP A 25 4.88 10.98 -0.23
CA ASP A 25 4.71 10.64 -1.65
C ASP A 25 4.22 9.20 -1.84
N GLU A 26 4.63 8.29 -0.95
CA GLU A 26 4.15 6.92 -0.92
C GLU A 26 2.71 6.83 -0.42
N ALA A 27 2.30 7.67 0.52
CA ALA A 27 0.90 7.81 0.92
C ALA A 27 0.05 8.36 -0.23
N VAL A 28 0.55 9.34 -0.99
CA VAL A 28 -0.09 9.82 -2.23
C VAL A 28 -0.25 8.67 -3.23
N THR A 29 0.80 7.87 -3.41
CA THR A 29 0.78 6.69 -4.28
C THR A 29 -0.27 5.68 -3.82
N ALA A 30 -0.37 5.41 -2.51
CA ALA A 30 -1.39 4.52 -1.95
C ALA A 30 -2.81 4.98 -2.29
N HIS A 31 -3.11 6.28 -2.11
CA HIS A 31 -4.40 6.88 -2.46
C HIS A 31 -4.68 6.75 -3.95
N LEU A 32 -3.70 7.04 -4.80
CA LEU A 32 -3.84 6.97 -6.26
C LEU A 32 -4.14 5.53 -6.73
N MET A 33 -3.44 4.53 -6.18
CA MET A 33 -3.72 3.12 -6.46
C MET A 33 -5.14 2.75 -6.01
N ARG A 34 -5.57 3.22 -4.84
CA ARG A 34 -6.91 2.94 -4.32
C ARG A 34 -8.00 3.56 -5.20
N MET A 35 -7.82 4.81 -5.63
CA MET A 35 -8.73 5.52 -6.54
C MET A 35 -8.84 4.84 -7.90
N LYS A 36 -7.76 4.21 -8.38
CA LYS A 36 -7.76 3.36 -9.58
C LYS A 36 -8.38 1.97 -9.40
N GLY A 37 -8.96 1.69 -8.22
CA GLY A 37 -9.66 0.45 -7.92
C GLY A 37 -8.75 -0.69 -7.45
N VAL A 38 -7.47 -0.45 -7.19
CA VAL A 38 -6.57 -1.49 -6.68
C VAL A 38 -7.03 -1.96 -5.29
N LYS A 39 -7.00 -3.27 -5.09
CA LYS A 39 -7.41 -3.90 -3.83
C LYS A 39 -6.40 -3.60 -2.73
N TYR A 40 -6.92 -3.52 -1.51
CA TYR A 40 -6.21 -3.07 -0.33
C TYR A 40 -4.92 -3.86 -0.01
N ASN A 41 -5.01 -5.19 -0.06
CA ASN A 41 -3.89 -6.09 0.16
C ASN A 41 -2.83 -5.99 -0.94
N ILE A 42 -3.25 -5.70 -2.17
CA ILE A 42 -2.34 -5.53 -3.31
C ILE A 42 -1.56 -4.23 -3.18
N VAL A 43 -2.19 -3.14 -2.73
CA VAL A 43 -1.47 -1.88 -2.39
C VAL A 43 -0.41 -2.13 -1.32
N ALA A 44 -0.75 -2.88 -0.27
CA ALA A 44 0.19 -3.22 0.80
C ALA A 44 1.42 -3.97 0.28
N GLN A 45 1.20 -4.97 -0.58
CA GLN A 45 2.25 -5.74 -1.23
C GLN A 45 3.16 -4.86 -2.11
N HIS A 46 2.58 -4.00 -2.95
CA HIS A 46 3.36 -3.11 -3.81
C HIS A 46 4.21 -2.10 -3.04
N LEU A 47 3.70 -1.57 -1.92
CA LEU A 47 4.41 -0.59 -1.12
C LEU A 47 5.29 -1.23 -0.03
N GLY A 48 5.36 -2.56 0.03
CA GLY A 48 6.15 -3.29 1.02
C GLY A 48 5.74 -2.98 2.45
N THR A 49 4.44 -2.82 2.71
CA THR A 49 3.87 -2.46 4.02
C THR A 49 2.72 -3.40 4.40
N ASN A 50 2.05 -3.13 5.51
CA ASN A 50 0.87 -3.87 5.94
C ASN A 50 -0.44 -3.05 5.80
N THR A 51 -1.56 -3.75 5.80
CA THR A 51 -2.89 -3.15 5.63
C THR A 51 -3.30 -2.24 6.78
N HIS A 52 -2.76 -2.45 7.98
CA HIS A 52 -3.04 -1.59 9.13
C HIS A 52 -2.48 -0.18 8.93
N ARG A 53 -1.20 -0.07 8.54
CA ARG A 53 -0.53 1.21 8.22
C ARG A 53 -1.20 1.93 7.06
N LEU A 54 -1.59 1.18 6.03
CA LEU A 54 -2.41 1.74 4.95
C LEU A 54 -3.75 2.29 5.45
N GLY A 55 -4.36 1.64 6.43
CA GLY A 55 -5.56 2.13 7.12
C GLY A 55 -5.39 3.51 7.71
N GLU A 56 -4.30 3.75 8.42
CA GLU A 56 -4.00 5.05 9.02
C GLU A 56 -3.88 6.14 7.93
N ILE A 57 -3.23 5.83 6.81
CA ILE A 57 -3.13 6.74 5.64
C ILE A 57 -4.49 7.01 5.01
N PHE A 58 -5.29 5.98 4.79
CA PHE A 58 -6.58 6.13 4.10
C PHE A 58 -7.65 6.80 4.96
N ARG A 59 -7.53 6.71 6.29
CA ARG A 59 -8.32 7.49 7.25
C ARG A 59 -7.76 8.89 7.49
N GLU A 60 -6.64 9.23 6.87
CA GLU A 60 -5.91 10.50 7.03
C GLU A 60 -5.50 10.79 8.48
N GLU A 61 -5.24 9.74 9.27
CA GLU A 61 -4.64 9.85 10.62
C GLU A 61 -3.15 10.22 10.51
N VAL A 62 -2.51 9.82 9.42
CA VAL A 62 -1.13 10.15 9.05
C VAL A 62 -1.07 10.65 7.61
N HIS A 63 -0.03 11.43 7.28
CA HIS A 63 0.16 12.02 5.96
C HIS A 63 -1.09 12.78 5.44
N ILE A 64 -1.65 13.63 6.29
CA ILE A 64 -2.83 14.47 6.00
C ILE A 64 -2.62 15.23 4.69
N GLY A 65 -3.63 15.24 3.82
CA GLY A 65 -3.57 15.91 2.52
C GLY A 65 -3.00 15.06 1.37
N SER A 66 -2.46 13.87 1.67
CA SER A 66 -2.01 12.92 0.64
C SER A 66 -3.14 12.48 -0.31
N LYS A 67 -4.38 12.39 0.19
CA LYS A 67 -5.58 12.10 -0.61
C LYS A 67 -5.90 13.22 -1.60
N GLU A 68 -5.80 14.47 -1.17
CA GLU A 68 -6.04 15.63 -2.01
C GLU A 68 -4.98 15.74 -3.10
N ALA A 69 -3.70 15.54 -2.74
CA ALA A 69 -2.62 15.47 -3.71
C ALA A 69 -2.82 14.36 -4.75
N ALA A 70 -3.24 13.16 -4.32
CA ALA A 70 -3.57 12.07 -5.24
C ALA A 70 -4.74 12.42 -6.18
N SER A 71 -5.78 13.07 -5.65
CA SER A 71 -6.93 13.53 -6.44
C SER A 71 -6.53 14.55 -7.51
N ARG A 72 -5.66 15.52 -7.15
CA ARG A 72 -5.12 16.51 -8.09
C ARG A 72 -4.32 15.85 -9.22
N LEU A 73 -3.46 14.89 -8.89
CA LEU A 73 -2.70 14.13 -9.90
C LEU A 73 -3.61 13.35 -10.84
N LEU A 74 -4.69 12.77 -10.32
CA LEU A 74 -5.66 12.04 -11.12
C LEU A 74 -6.40 12.97 -12.09
N ALA A 75 -6.75 14.18 -11.66
CA ALA A 75 -7.44 15.17 -12.49
C ALA A 75 -6.55 15.67 -13.63
N ILE A 76 -5.27 15.96 -13.36
CA ILE A 76 -4.30 16.38 -14.40
C ILE A 76 -4.11 15.30 -15.46
N ALA A 77 -4.10 14.03 -15.06
CA ALA A 77 -3.91 12.91 -16.00
C ALA A 77 -5.14 12.59 -16.86
N ALA A 78 -6.28 13.25 -16.61
CA ALA A 78 -7.53 13.05 -17.35
C ALA A 78 -7.76 14.13 -18.43
N GLU A 79 -6.94 15.18 -18.47
CA GLU A 79 -6.85 16.18 -19.53
C GLU A 79 -5.86 15.75 -20.62
#